data_AF-A0A352RPQ5-F1
#
_entry.id   AF-A0A352RPQ5-F1
#
_cell.length_a   1.000
_cell.length_b   1.000
_cell.length_c   1.000
_cell.angle_alpha   90.00
_cell.angle_beta   90.00
_cell.angle_gamma   90.00
#
_symmetry.space_group_name_H-M   'P 1'
#
loop_
_entity.id
_entity.type
_entity.pdbx_description
1 polymer ?
#
loop_
_entity_poly.entity_id
_entity_poly.type
_entity_poly.pdbx_seq_one_letter_code
_entity_poly.pdbx_strand_id
1 'polypeptide(L)'
;MPEFALPYEQAAMHNEGMPAGLSIYDQAAYQALRHLYRSYRMKIIDRAQAAHEKKMIVKARNEAVAVAAFEQRCAFNRAETIRLTEAAKAACRKDPSVENVIRLVNVLDGLERRPPNEGSGYQ
;
A
#
# COMPACT_ATOMS: atom_id res chain seq x y z
N MET A 1 -18.19 19.02 15.76
CA MET A 1 -18.44 17.77 15.01
C MET A 1 -17.50 16.71 15.58
N PRO A 2 -17.95 15.50 15.95
CA PRO A 2 -17.00 14.44 16.27
C PRO A 2 -16.15 14.20 15.01
N GLU A 3 -14.83 14.31 15.14
CA GLU A 3 -13.93 14.17 14.01
C GLU A 3 -13.95 12.70 13.54
N PHE A 4 -14.44 12.49 12.32
CA PHE A 4 -14.43 11.18 11.68
C PHE A 4 -13.00 10.87 11.21
N ALA A 5 -12.51 9.67 11.50
CA ALA A 5 -11.14 9.27 11.18
C ALA A 5 -10.99 8.88 9.70
N LEU A 6 -12.09 8.50 9.06
CA LEU A 6 -12.15 8.08 7.66
C LEU A 6 -13.25 8.85 6.92
N PRO A 7 -13.04 9.23 5.65
CA PRO A 7 -13.95 10.12 4.92
C PRO A 7 -15.35 9.53 4.70
N TYR A 8 -15.48 8.20 4.72
CA TYR A 8 -16.75 7.46 4.56
C TYR A 8 -17.38 7.02 5.89
N GLU A 9 -16.79 7.37 7.03
CA GLU A 9 -17.24 6.90 8.34
C GLU A 9 -18.64 7.42 8.68
N GLN A 10 -18.97 8.66 8.28
CA GLN A 10 -20.31 9.21 8.44
C GLN A 10 -21.37 8.38 7.69
N ALA A 11 -21.09 8.00 6.44
CA ALA A 11 -21.98 7.16 5.64
C ALA A 11 -22.12 5.76 6.26
N ALA A 12 -21.02 5.18 6.73
CA ALA A 12 -21.04 3.90 7.44
C ALA A 12 -21.88 3.98 8.73
N MET A 13 -21.73 5.07 9.48
CA MET A 13 -22.51 5.35 10.68
C MET A 13 -23.99 5.39 10.35
N HIS A 14 -24.43 6.10 9.31
CA HIS A 14 -25.85 6.18 8.94
C HIS A 14 -26.40 4.97 8.21
N ASN A 15 -25.61 3.91 8.03
CA ASN A 15 -26.03 2.70 7.32
C ASN A 15 -26.42 2.98 5.85
N GLU A 16 -25.81 4.01 5.25
CA GLU A 16 -26.00 4.40 3.85
C GLU A 16 -25.46 3.34 2.88
N GLY A 17 -25.56 3.59 1.58
CA GLY A 17 -24.88 2.77 0.57
C GLY A 17 -23.35 2.96 0.66
N MET A 18 -22.59 1.93 0.28
CA MET A 18 -21.13 2.04 0.21
C MET A 18 -20.74 3.02 -0.92
N PRO A 19 -19.88 4.02 -0.66
CA PRO A 19 -19.37 4.89 -1.71
C PRO A 19 -18.64 4.12 -2.81
N ALA A 20 -18.81 4.56 -4.06
CA ALA A 20 -18.07 4.01 -5.20
C ALA A 20 -16.59 4.42 -5.16
N GLY A 21 -15.73 3.63 -5.83
CA GLY A 21 -14.31 3.95 -6.01
C GLY A 21 -13.42 3.70 -4.78
N LEU A 22 -13.96 3.12 -3.70
CA LEU A 22 -13.17 2.75 -2.53
C LEU A 22 -12.20 1.60 -2.86
N SER A 23 -10.97 1.70 -2.34
CA SER A 23 -10.01 0.59 -2.35
C SER A 23 -10.58 -0.62 -1.58
N ILE A 24 -10.07 -1.83 -1.83
CA ILE A 24 -10.54 -3.02 -1.09
C ILE A 24 -10.37 -2.86 0.44
N TYR A 25 -9.31 -2.18 0.88
CA TYR A 25 -9.05 -1.88 2.29
C TYR A 25 -10.10 -0.92 2.87
N ASP A 26 -10.53 0.06 2.07
CA ASP A 26 -11.57 1.01 2.45
C ASP A 26 -12.97 0.38 2.43
N GLN A 27 -13.25 -0.51 1.48
CA GLN A 27 -14.49 -1.28 1.45
C GLN A 27 -14.61 -2.17 2.70
N ALA A 28 -13.52 -2.84 3.09
CA ALA A 28 -13.49 -3.66 4.30
C ALA A 28 -13.69 -2.82 5.57
N ALA A 29 -12.97 -1.70 5.69
CA ALA A 29 -13.12 -0.79 6.82
C ALA A 29 -14.53 -0.17 6.91
N TYR A 30 -15.11 0.21 5.76
CA TYR A 30 -16.49 0.70 5.68
C TYR A 30 -17.49 -0.32 6.23
N GLN A 31 -17.39 -1.59 5.79
CA GLN A 31 -18.28 -2.65 6.27
C GLN A 31 -18.11 -2.91 7.77
N ALA A 32 -16.87 -2.95 8.25
CA ALA A 32 -16.58 -3.13 9.66
C ALA A 32 -17.15 -2.00 10.52
N LEU A 33 -17.00 -0.73 10.10
CA LEU A 33 -17.57 0.43 10.79
C LEU A 33 -19.09 0.41 10.77
N ARG A 34 -19.71 0.09 9.63
CA ARG A 34 -21.16 -0.03 9.50
C ARG A 34 -21.73 -1.07 10.45
N HIS A 35 -21.07 -2.23 10.54
CA HIS A 35 -21.40 -3.28 11.49
C HIS A 35 -21.23 -2.79 12.94
N LEU A 36 -20.10 -2.16 13.26
CA LEU A 36 -19.80 -1.63 14.59
C LEU A 36 -20.88 -0.64 15.08
N TYR A 37 -21.24 0.34 14.25
CA TYR A 37 -22.27 1.31 14.58
C TYR A 37 -23.64 0.67 14.75
N ARG A 38 -23.98 -0.33 13.93
CA ARG A 38 -25.22 -1.09 14.09
C ARG A 38 -25.23 -1.84 15.43
N SER A 39 -24.15 -2.55 15.77
CA SER A 39 -24.02 -3.30 17.03
C SER A 39 -24.12 -2.39 18.25
N TYR A 40 -23.51 -1.22 18.20
CA TYR A 40 -23.62 -0.21 19.26
C TYR A 40 -25.06 0.32 19.41
N ARG A 41 -25.74 0.64 18.30
CA ARG A 41 -27.15 1.09 18.32
C ARG A 41 -28.11 0.03 18.86
N MET A 42 -27.84 -1.24 18.53
CA MET A 42 -28.58 -2.39 19.02
C MET A 42 -28.23 -2.77 20.47
N LYS A 43 -27.33 -2.02 21.13
CA LYS A 43 -26.87 -2.26 22.51
C LYS A 43 -26.25 -3.66 22.70
N ILE A 44 -25.72 -4.25 21.64
CA ILE A 44 -24.98 -5.53 21.69
C ILE A 44 -23.61 -5.31 22.33
N ILE A 45 -22.99 -4.16 22.04
CA ILE A 45 -21.71 -3.72 22.62
C ILE A 45 -21.90 -2.38 23.33
N ASP A 46 -21.07 -2.13 24.34
CA ASP A 46 -21.05 -0.86 25.03
C ASP A 46 -20.21 0.20 24.29
N ARG A 47 -20.18 1.42 24.84
CA ARG A 47 -19.44 2.54 24.25
C ARG A 47 -17.92 2.34 24.30
N ALA A 48 -17.40 1.70 25.35
CA ALA A 48 -15.97 1.49 25.51
C ALA A 48 -15.45 0.47 24.48
N GLN A 49 -16.19 -0.63 24.32
CA GLN A 49 -15.97 -1.64 23.30
C GLN A 49 -16.06 -1.02 21.90
N ALA A 50 -17.10 -0.23 21.63
CA ALA A 50 -17.26 0.42 20.33
C ALA A 50 -16.09 1.38 19.99
N ALA A 51 -15.62 2.16 20.96
CA ALA A 51 -14.48 3.04 20.78
C ALA A 51 -13.17 2.27 20.53
N HIS A 52 -12.96 1.18 21.26
CA HIS A 52 -11.80 0.32 21.09
C HIS A 52 -11.78 -0.34 19.69
N GLU A 53 -12.87 -0.99 19.30
CA GLU A 53 -12.98 -1.64 17.99
C GLU A 53 -12.84 -0.65 16.84
N LYS A 54 -13.43 0.55 16.94
CA LYS A 54 -13.23 1.61 15.93
C LYS A 54 -11.74 1.91 15.75
N LYS A 55 -10.99 2.08 16.85
CA LYS A 55 -9.54 2.34 16.81
C LYS A 55 -8.79 1.21 16.12
N MET A 56 -9.17 -0.05 16.40
CA MET A 56 -8.55 -1.22 15.78
C MET A 56 -8.84 -1.32 14.28
N ILE A 57 -10.08 -1.02 13.84
CA ILE A 57 -10.44 -1.00 12.42
C ILE A 57 -9.61 0.04 11.67
N VAL A 58 -9.54 1.28 12.19
CA VAL A 58 -8.78 2.36 11.55
C VAL A 58 -7.28 2.01 11.49
N LYS A 59 -6.73 1.46 12.57
CA LYS A 59 -5.33 1.01 12.62
C LYS A 59 -5.06 -0.06 11.56
N ALA A 60 -5.86 -1.13 11.52
CA ALA A 60 -5.69 -2.24 10.58
C ALA A 60 -5.78 -1.78 9.13
N ARG A 61 -6.73 -0.88 8.82
CA ARG A 61 -6.85 -0.26 7.49
C ARG A 61 -5.58 0.51 7.12
N ASN A 62 -5.09 1.36 8.02
CA ASN A 62 -3.91 2.19 7.75
C ASN A 62 -2.65 1.34 7.55
N GLU A 63 -2.47 0.30 8.36
CA GLU A 63 -1.38 -0.66 8.21
C GLU A 63 -1.45 -1.40 6.87
N ALA A 64 -2.64 -1.90 6.49
CA ALA A 64 -2.83 -2.61 5.23
C ALA A 64 -2.53 -1.71 4.02
N VAL A 65 -2.98 -0.46 4.02
CA VAL A 65 -2.68 0.51 2.95
C VAL A 65 -1.19 0.83 2.90
N ALA A 66 -0.54 0.99 4.05
CA ALA A 66 0.90 1.27 4.11
C ALA A 66 1.73 0.10 3.58
N VAL A 67 1.37 -1.14 3.93
CA VAL A 67 2.01 -2.36 3.43
C VAL A 67 1.82 -2.48 1.92
N ALA A 68 0.59 -2.35 1.42
CA ALA A 68 0.31 -2.44 -0.01
C ALA A 68 1.10 -1.41 -0.84
N ALA A 69 1.16 -0.16 -0.36
CA ALA A 69 1.95 0.89 -1.02
C ALA A 69 3.46 0.59 -0.97
N PHE A 70 3.95 -0.02 0.12
CA PHE A 70 5.34 -0.43 0.22
C PHE A 70 5.67 -1.60 -0.71
N GLU A 71 4.84 -2.63 -0.74
CA GLU A 71 4.97 -3.78 -1.65
C GLU A 71 4.98 -3.35 -3.11
N GLN A 72 4.11 -2.41 -3.49
CA GLN A 72 4.09 -1.84 -4.83
C GLN A 72 5.41 -1.15 -5.19
N ARG A 73 5.96 -0.32 -4.28
CA ARG A 73 7.28 0.31 -4.49
C ARG A 73 8.40 -0.73 -4.61
N CYS A 74 8.38 -1.77 -3.76
CA CYS A 74 9.33 -2.87 -3.84
C CYS A 74 9.22 -3.64 -5.15
N ALA A 75 8.01 -3.88 -5.66
CA ALA A 75 7.78 -4.55 -6.93
C ALA A 75 8.37 -3.75 -8.10
N PHE A 76 8.14 -2.43 -8.14
CA PHE A 76 8.74 -1.55 -9.16
C PHE A 76 10.26 -1.55 -9.09
N ASN A 77 10.83 -1.38 -7.89
CA ASN A 77 12.29 -1.39 -7.71
C ASN A 77 12.88 -2.74 -8.12
N ARG A 78 12.24 -3.85 -7.75
CA ARG A 78 12.68 -5.20 -8.13
C ARG A 78 12.66 -5.39 -9.65
N ALA A 79 11.58 -4.97 -10.32
CA ALA A 79 11.48 -5.08 -11.77
C ALA A 79 12.62 -4.31 -12.47
N GLU A 80 12.95 -3.12 -11.97
CA GLU A 80 14.04 -2.30 -12.50
C GLU A 80 15.42 -2.93 -12.23
N THR A 81 15.67 -3.41 -11.02
CA THR A 81 16.92 -4.13 -10.70
C THR A 81 17.10 -5.36 -11.59
N ILE A 82 16.04 -6.12 -11.85
CA ILE A 82 16.08 -7.27 -12.77
C ILE A 82 16.46 -6.80 -14.18
N ARG A 83 15.80 -5.75 -14.68
CA ARG A 83 16.08 -5.19 -16.02
C ARG A 83 17.54 -4.77 -16.18
N LEU A 84 18.06 -4.01 -15.20
CA LEU A 84 19.45 -3.56 -15.20
C LEU A 84 20.43 -4.73 -15.08
N THR A 85 20.10 -5.71 -14.24
CA THR A 85 20.94 -6.89 -14.02
C THR A 85 21.06 -7.72 -15.30
N GLU A 86 19.96 -7.95 -16.01
CA GLU A 86 19.99 -8.69 -17.27
C GLU A 86 20.74 -7.92 -18.37
N ALA A 87 20.61 -6.59 -18.43
CA ALA A 87 21.40 -5.76 -19.34
C ALA A 87 22.91 -5.83 -19.04
N ALA A 88 23.31 -5.74 -17.76
CA ALA A 88 24.70 -5.85 -17.34
C ALA A 88 25.27 -7.25 -17.60
N LYS A 89 24.52 -8.31 -17.30
CA LYS A 89 24.90 -9.69 -17.63
C LYS A 89 25.12 -9.87 -19.14
N ALA A 90 24.24 -9.31 -19.97
CA ALA A 90 24.38 -9.38 -21.41
C ALA A 90 25.65 -8.67 -21.90
N ALA A 91 25.98 -7.51 -21.33
CA ALA A 91 27.24 -6.80 -21.61
C ALA A 91 28.46 -7.64 -21.21
N CYS A 92 28.51 -8.14 -19.97
CA CYS A 92 29.61 -9.00 -19.49
C CYS A 92 29.80 -10.27 -20.32
N ARG A 93 28.70 -10.89 -20.78
CA ARG A 93 28.77 -12.10 -21.62
C ARG A 93 29.33 -11.83 -23.00
N LYS A 94 29.07 -10.64 -23.56
CA LYS A 94 29.61 -10.22 -24.86
C LYS A 94 31.07 -9.80 -24.76
N ASP A 95 31.40 -9.06 -23.70
CA ASP A 95 32.74 -8.56 -23.42
C ASP A 95 33.00 -8.57 -21.90
N PRO A 96 33.76 -9.54 -21.38
CA PRO A 96 34.03 -9.68 -19.95
C PRO A 96 35.15 -8.73 -19.48
N SER A 97 35.08 -7.47 -19.86
CA SER A 97 36.01 -6.42 -19.41
C SER A 97 35.82 -6.12 -17.92
N VAL A 98 36.88 -5.62 -17.26
CA VAL A 98 36.85 -5.21 -15.84
C VAL A 98 35.72 -4.21 -15.57
N GLU A 99 35.50 -3.27 -16.49
CA GLU A 99 34.43 -2.28 -16.39
C GLU A 99 33.03 -2.92 -16.39
N ASN A 100 32.78 -3.85 -17.32
CA ASN A 100 31.49 -4.57 -17.38
C ASN A 100 31.26 -5.41 -16.11
N VAL A 101 32.31 -6.07 -15.60
CA VAL A 101 32.22 -6.86 -14.36
C VAL A 101 31.92 -5.96 -13.15
N ILE A 102 32.62 -4.83 -13.00
CA ILE A 102 32.35 -3.86 -11.93
C ILE A 102 30.92 -3.32 -12.03
N ARG A 103 30.47 -2.97 -13.24
CA ARG A 103 29.10 -2.52 -13.48
C ARG A 103 28.06 -3.56 -13.05
N LEU A 104 28.28 -4.84 -13.38
CA LEU A 104 27.40 -5.92 -12.94
C LEU A 104 27.33 -5.99 -11.41
N VAL A 105 28.45 -5.88 -10.70
CA VAL A 105 28.48 -5.85 -9.23
C VAL A 105 27.70 -4.65 -8.68
N ASN A 106 27.94 -3.45 -9.22
CA ASN A 106 27.23 -2.23 -8.79
C ASN A 106 25.70 -2.33 -8.97
N VAL A 107 25.24 -2.96 -10.04
CA VAL A 107 23.80 -3.20 -10.27
C VAL A 107 23.25 -4.19 -9.25
N LEU A 108 23.97 -5.28 -8.96
CA LEU A 108 23.55 -6.29 -7.97
C LEU A 108 23.49 -5.73 -6.55
N ASP A 109 24.44 -4.85 -6.20
CA ASP A 109 24.47 -4.13 -4.92
C ASP A 109 23.45 -2.97 -4.86
N GLY A 110 22.78 -2.68 -5.99
CA GLY A 110 21.77 -1.63 -6.08
C GLY A 110 22.35 -0.20 -6.01
N LEU A 111 23.63 -0.04 -6.35
CA LEU A 111 24.32 1.25 -6.48
C LEU A 111 23.96 1.95 -7.80
N GLU A 112 23.67 1.18 -8.85
CA GLU A 112 23.04 1.71 -10.07
C GLU A 112 21.52 1.65 -9.95
N ARG A 113 20.89 2.83 -9.94
CA ARG A 113 19.43 2.98 -9.98
C ARG A 113 19.05 3.98 -11.05
N ARG A 114 17.91 3.75 -11.71
CA ARG A 114 17.30 4.78 -12.54
C ARG A 114 16.98 6.01 -11.67
N PRO A 115 17.26 7.24 -12.13
CA PRO A 115 16.84 8.43 -11.41
C PRO A 115 15.30 8.45 -11.27
N PRO A 116 14.76 8.98 -10.15
CA PRO A 116 13.33 8.89 -9.82
C PRO A 116 12.35 9.46 -10.85
N ASN A 117 12.80 10.29 -11.80
CA ASN A 117 11.94 11.14 -12.63
C ASN A 117 11.83 10.76 -14.10
N GLU A 118 12.34 9.61 -14.53
CA GLU A 118 12.11 9.13 -15.90
C GLU A 118 11.10 7.98 -15.89
N GLY A 119 9.81 8.29 -16.04
CA GLY A 119 8.85 7.32 -16.59
C GLY A 119 7.80 6.73 -15.65
N SER A 120 7.48 7.31 -14.49
CA SER A 120 6.24 6.94 -13.77
C SER A 120 5.02 7.60 -14.43
N GLY A 121 4.67 7.15 -15.65
CA GLY A 121 3.45 7.53 -16.37
C GLY A 121 2.18 6.88 -15.83
N TYR A 122 2.13 6.58 -14.52
CA TYR A 122 0.91 6.17 -13.84
C TYR A 122 0.54 7.28 -12.84
N GLN A 123 -0.27 8.22 -13.32
CA GLN A 123 -1.14 9.06 -12.51
C GLN A 123 -2.50 8.38 -12.40
#